data_AF-A0A0T9V211-F1
#
_entry.id   AF-A0A0T9V211-F1
#
_cell.length_a   1.000
_cell.length_b   1.000
_cell.length_c   1.000
_cell.angle_alpha   90.00
_cell.angle_beta   90.00
_cell.angle_gamma   90.00
#
_symmetry.space_group_name_H-M   'P 1'
#
loop_
_entity.id
_entity.type
_entity.pdbx_description
1 polymer ?
#
loop_
_entity_poly.entity_id
_entity_poly.type
_entity_poly.pdbx_seq_one_letter_code
_entity_poly.pdbx_strand_id
1 'polypeptide(L)'
;MLQVAQSIRAGRLSPSTILRKLGTASRKNKLYFAFRELGRTIRTLFLLEYIGDDELRRVIQAAQNKCEGFNQFTQWVHFGADKITENGRDEQLKVIKYNHLVANLVIFHNCQTLTQVLKELEAEGMVLTPELLAAFSPYRTHHINRFGLSEVKERHPQPASYDVKF
;
A
#
# COMPACT_ATOMS: atom_id res chain seq x y z
N MET A 1 0.35 -21.54 26.00
CA MET A 1 0.87 -20.70 24.90
C MET A 1 2.39 -20.64 24.90
N LEU A 2 3.04 -20.36 26.04
CA LEU A 2 4.52 -20.37 26.16
C LEU A 2 5.16 -21.69 25.70
N GLN A 3 4.58 -22.83 26.05
CA GLN A 3 5.04 -24.15 25.59
C GLN A 3 5.01 -24.30 24.06
N VAL A 4 4.03 -23.70 23.38
CA VAL A 4 3.93 -23.71 21.92
C VAL A 4 5.05 -22.85 21.32
N ALA A 5 5.24 -21.63 21.85
CA ALA A 5 6.32 -20.75 21.44
C ALA A 5 7.71 -21.38 21.65
N GLN A 6 7.94 -22.03 22.79
CA GLN A 6 9.19 -22.74 23.07
C GLN A 6 9.38 -23.98 22.19
N SER A 7 8.30 -24.68 21.85
CA SER A 7 8.37 -25.83 20.93
C SER A 7 8.70 -25.41 19.50
N ILE A 8 8.22 -24.24 19.05
CA ILE A 8 8.64 -23.62 17.78
C ILE A 8 10.11 -23.23 17.85
N ARG A 9 10.50 -22.48 18.90
CA ARG A 9 11.88 -22.00 19.08
C ARG A 9 12.90 -23.15 19.16
N ALA A 10 12.52 -24.26 19.78
CA ALA A 10 13.34 -25.46 19.89
C ALA A 10 13.28 -26.36 18.64
N GLY A 11 12.59 -25.96 17.57
CA GLY A 11 12.48 -26.72 16.33
C GLY A 11 11.65 -28.01 16.41
N ARG A 12 11.00 -28.28 17.55
CA ARG A 12 10.19 -29.50 17.76
C ARG A 12 8.88 -29.49 16.97
N LEU A 13 8.38 -28.30 16.63
CA LEU A 13 7.17 -28.12 15.84
C LEU A 13 7.40 -27.04 14.78
N SER A 14 7.02 -27.33 13.53
CA SER A 14 7.03 -26.32 12.49
C SER A 14 5.91 -25.29 12.70
N PRO A 15 6.15 -24.00 12.44
CA PRO A 15 5.10 -22.97 12.46
C PRO A 15 3.91 -23.33 11.57
N SER A 16 4.16 -23.92 10.39
CA SER A 16 3.12 -24.36 9.45
C SER A 16 2.19 -25.42 10.05
N THR A 17 2.71 -26.34 10.87
CA THR A 17 1.91 -27.38 11.53
C THR A 17 0.98 -26.78 12.58
N ILE A 18 1.47 -25.79 13.33
CA ILE A 18 0.67 -25.08 14.34
C ILE A 18 -0.39 -24.22 13.66
N LEU A 19 -0.03 -23.48 12.60
CA LEU A 19 -0.99 -22.70 11.81
C LEU A 19 -2.09 -23.58 11.21
N ARG A 20 -1.76 -24.76 10.68
CA ARG A 20 -2.77 -25.71 10.18
C ARG A 20 -3.71 -26.18 11.29
N LYS A 21 -3.17 -26.48 12.47
CA LYS A 21 -3.93 -26.98 13.64
C LYS A 21 -4.80 -25.89 14.28
N LEU A 22 -4.35 -24.63 14.26
CA LEU A 22 -5.12 -23.47 14.73
C LEU A 22 -6.09 -22.96 13.66
N GLY A 23 -5.80 -23.17 12.37
CA GLY A 23 -6.66 -22.78 11.25
C GLY A 23 -7.85 -23.71 11.05
N THR A 24 -7.84 -24.91 11.63
CA THR A 24 -9.04 -25.75 11.70
C THR A 24 -9.96 -25.17 12.77
N ALA A 25 -11.04 -24.50 12.36
CA ALA A 25 -12.05 -23.88 13.23
C ALA A 25 -12.93 -24.92 13.97
N SER A 26 -12.29 -25.94 14.55
CA SER A 26 -12.95 -26.99 15.32
C SER A 26 -13.30 -26.46 16.70
N ARG A 27 -14.59 -26.57 17.05
CA ARG A 27 -15.13 -26.20 18.37
C ARG A 27 -14.55 -27.01 19.53
N LYS A 28 -13.78 -28.07 19.26
CA LYS A 28 -13.11 -28.90 20.28
C LYS A 28 -11.68 -28.45 20.60
N ASN A 29 -11.10 -27.52 19.83
CA ASN A 29 -9.72 -27.11 20.00
C ASN A 29 -9.57 -26.03 21.08
N LYS A 30 -9.44 -26.44 22.36
CA LYS A 30 -9.24 -25.52 23.50
C LYS A 30 -8.02 -24.59 23.33
N LEU A 31 -6.96 -25.07 22.67
CA LEU A 31 -5.76 -24.27 22.40
C LEU A 31 -6.05 -23.13 21.42
N TYR A 32 -6.84 -23.38 20.37
CA TYR A 32 -7.32 -22.35 19.46
C TYR A 32 -8.12 -21.27 20.19
N PHE A 33 -9.06 -21.65 21.06
CA PHE A 33 -9.83 -20.68 21.84
C PHE A 33 -8.93 -19.82 22.74
N ALA A 34 -7.96 -20.42 23.41
CA ALA A 34 -7.02 -19.67 24.24
C ALA A 34 -6.23 -18.62 23.44
N PHE A 35 -5.71 -18.97 22.25
CA PHE A 35 -5.04 -18.00 21.37
C PHE A 35 -5.99 -16.95 20.80
N ARG A 36 -7.24 -17.32 20.51
CA ARG A 36 -8.27 -16.38 20.05
C ARG A 36 -8.61 -15.34 21.11
N GLU A 37 -8.82 -15.75 22.36
CA GLU A 37 -9.10 -14.82 23.45
C GLU A 37 -7.89 -13.92 23.74
N LEU A 38 -6.65 -14.45 23.69
CA LEU A 38 -5.46 -13.61 23.78
C LEU A 38 -5.42 -12.56 22.66
N GLY A 39 -5.71 -12.95 21.42
CA GLY A 39 -5.78 -12.02 20.29
C GLY A 39 -6.85 -10.94 20.48
N ARG A 40 -7.99 -11.28 21.10
CA ARG A 40 -9.02 -10.30 21.48
C ARG A 40 -8.51 -9.34 22.54
N THR A 41 -7.85 -9.82 23.58
CA THR A 41 -7.25 -8.94 24.61
C THR A 41 -6.23 -7.99 24.01
N ILE A 42 -5.33 -8.47 23.15
CA ILE A 42 -4.34 -7.62 22.46
C ILE A 42 -5.04 -6.58 21.58
N ARG A 43 -6.06 -6.98 20.80
CA ARG A 43 -6.86 -6.06 20.00
C ARG A 43 -7.55 -5.00 20.87
N THR A 44 -8.13 -5.40 21.99
CA THR A 44 -8.81 -4.47 22.91
C THR A 44 -7.82 -3.47 23.49
N LEU A 45 -6.64 -3.92 23.93
CA LEU A 45 -5.59 -3.03 24.44
C LEU A 45 -5.18 -2.00 23.38
N PHE A 46 -4.90 -2.46 22.15
CA PHE A 46 -4.59 -1.58 21.03
C PHE A 46 -5.73 -0.61 20.71
N LEU A 47 -6.99 -1.04 20.74
CA LEU A 47 -8.13 -0.16 20.48
C LEU A 47 -8.27 0.92 21.56
N LEU A 48 -8.02 0.57 22.83
CA LEU A 48 -8.02 1.55 23.92
C LEU A 48 -6.89 2.57 23.75
N GLU A 49 -5.69 2.11 23.39
CA GLU A 49 -4.55 2.97 23.07
C GLU A 49 -4.86 3.89 21.89
N TYR A 50 -5.41 3.35 20.79
CA TYR A 50 -5.80 4.11 19.60
C TYR A 50 -6.88 5.19 19.88
N ILE A 51 -7.82 4.91 20.78
CA ILE A 51 -8.84 5.86 21.19
C ILE A 51 -8.26 6.91 22.15
N GLY A 52 -7.31 6.52 23.01
CA GLY A 52 -6.68 7.40 24.00
C GLY A 52 -5.54 8.27 23.47
N ASP A 53 -4.91 7.90 22.35
CA ASP A 53 -3.75 8.57 21.78
C ASP A 53 -4.06 9.16 20.40
N ASP A 54 -4.14 10.50 20.34
CA ASP A 54 -4.37 11.24 19.11
C ASP A 54 -3.17 11.23 18.15
N GLU A 55 -1.94 11.13 18.67
CA GLU A 55 -0.74 11.03 17.84
C GLU A 55 -0.70 9.69 17.11
N LEU A 56 -0.93 8.58 17.84
CA LEU A 56 -1.08 7.26 17.25
C LEU A 56 -2.16 7.25 16.17
N ARG A 57 -3.32 7.88 16.44
CA ARG A 57 -4.41 8.00 15.46
C ARG A 57 -3.98 8.75 14.21
N ARG A 58 -3.28 9.87 14.34
CA ARG A 58 -2.78 10.64 13.19
C ARG A 58 -1.82 9.82 12.33
N VAL A 59 -0.91 9.07 12.94
CA VAL A 59 0.03 8.19 12.23
C VAL A 59 -0.70 7.11 11.44
N ILE A 60 -1.66 6.42 12.09
CA ILE A 60 -2.46 5.38 11.44
C ILE A 60 -3.30 5.95 10.30
N GLN A 61 -3.98 7.08 10.52
CA GLN A 61 -4.78 7.74 9.49
C GLN A 61 -3.91 8.16 8.30
N ALA A 62 -2.71 8.69 8.53
CA ALA A 62 -1.78 9.05 7.47
C ALA A 62 -1.35 7.82 6.65
N ALA A 63 -1.10 6.68 7.29
CA ALA A 63 -0.81 5.43 6.59
C ALA A 63 -2.02 4.90 5.80
N GLN A 64 -3.22 4.93 6.39
CA GLN A 64 -4.46 4.54 5.71
C GLN A 64 -4.75 5.42 4.51
N ASN A 65 -4.59 6.73 4.62
CA ASN A 65 -4.81 7.66 3.51
C ASN A 65 -3.89 7.35 2.31
N LYS A 66 -2.65 6.91 2.54
CA LYS A 66 -1.73 6.46 1.47
C LYS A 66 -2.26 5.20 0.79
N CYS A 67 -2.66 4.20 1.57
CA CYS A 67 -3.21 2.95 1.05
C CYS A 67 -4.52 3.17 0.27
N GLU A 68 -5.45 3.96 0.82
CA GLU A 68 -6.71 4.26 0.16
C GLU A 68 -6.51 5.12 -1.08
N GLY A 69 -5.58 6.08 -1.05
CA GLY A 69 -5.19 6.85 -2.23
C GLY A 69 -4.68 5.95 -3.35
N PHE A 70 -3.84 4.95 -3.03
CA PHE A 70 -3.38 3.96 -4.01
C PHE A 70 -4.50 3.04 -4.49
N ASN A 71 -5.41 2.60 -3.63
CA ASN A 71 -6.56 1.77 -4.01
C ASN A 71 -7.49 2.53 -4.96
N GLN A 72 -7.80 3.80 -4.65
CA GLN A 72 -8.60 4.65 -5.53
C GLN A 72 -7.90 4.88 -6.88
N PHE A 73 -6.58 5.10 -6.84
CA PHE A 73 -5.79 5.29 -8.05
C PHE A 73 -5.74 4.03 -8.93
N THR A 74 -5.53 2.85 -8.34
CA THR A 74 -5.53 1.57 -9.07
C THR A 74 -6.91 1.23 -9.64
N GLN A 75 -7.99 1.58 -8.95
CA GLN A 75 -9.35 1.50 -9.51
C GLN A 75 -9.53 2.45 -10.70
N TRP A 76 -8.99 3.66 -10.62
CA TRP A 76 -9.04 4.60 -11.74
C TRP A 76 -8.19 4.14 -12.93
N VAL A 77 -7.02 3.53 -12.69
CA VAL A 77 -6.15 3.01 -13.76
C VAL A 77 -6.77 1.78 -14.44
N HIS A 78 -7.49 0.95 -13.67
CA HIS A 78 -8.08 -0.29 -14.15
C HIS A 78 -8.92 -0.08 -15.41
N PHE A 79 -8.80 -0.99 -16.37
CA PHE A 79 -9.53 -0.95 -17.63
C PHE A 79 -10.22 -2.29 -17.87
N GLY A 80 -11.49 -2.25 -18.28
CA GLY A 80 -12.34 -3.43 -18.47
C GLY A 80 -13.50 -3.47 -17.47
N ALA A 81 -14.06 -4.67 -17.24
CA ALA A 81 -15.15 -4.85 -16.30
C ALA A 81 -14.69 -4.61 -14.84
N ASP A 82 -15.56 -4.01 -14.02
CA ASP A 82 -15.33 -3.72 -12.60
C ASP A 82 -15.19 -4.97 -11.70
N LYS A 83 -15.29 -6.17 -12.29
CA LYS A 83 -15.24 -7.44 -11.56
C LYS A 83 -14.29 -8.39 -12.26
N ILE A 84 -13.47 -9.08 -11.45
CA ILE A 84 -12.72 -10.22 -11.94
C ILE A 84 -13.72 -11.34 -12.20
N THR A 85 -13.98 -11.61 -13.47
CA THR A 85 -14.97 -12.60 -13.93
C THR A 85 -14.53 -14.03 -13.69
N GLU A 86 -13.22 -14.27 -13.55
CA GLU A 86 -12.65 -15.59 -13.38
C GLU A 86 -12.42 -15.96 -11.91
N ASN A 87 -12.87 -17.15 -11.54
CA ASN A 87 -12.69 -17.71 -10.20
C ASN A 87 -11.41 -18.57 -10.10
N GLY A 88 -10.35 -18.14 -10.79
CA GLY A 88 -9.03 -18.75 -10.77
C GLY A 88 -8.03 -17.85 -10.05
N ARG A 89 -7.32 -18.39 -9.05
CA ARG A 89 -6.35 -17.61 -8.26
C ARG A 89 -5.26 -16.98 -9.13
N ASP A 90 -4.75 -17.74 -10.11
CA ASP A 90 -3.66 -17.27 -10.97
C ASP A 90 -4.11 -16.13 -11.89
N GLU A 91 -5.35 -16.20 -12.39
CA GLU A 91 -5.94 -15.18 -13.26
C GLU A 91 -6.26 -13.90 -12.48
N GLN A 92 -6.81 -14.03 -11.27
CA GLN A 92 -6.97 -12.89 -10.34
C GLN A 92 -5.63 -12.22 -10.03
N LEU A 93 -4.57 -13.00 -9.80
CA LEU A 93 -3.24 -12.47 -9.56
C LEU A 93 -2.66 -11.76 -10.77
N LYS A 94 -2.90 -12.25 -11.99
CA LYS A 94 -2.48 -11.57 -13.23
C LYS A 94 -3.15 -10.21 -13.35
N VAL A 95 -4.47 -10.15 -13.19
CA VAL A 95 -5.23 -8.88 -13.26
C VAL A 95 -4.67 -7.86 -12.27
N ILE A 96 -4.45 -8.25 -11.01
CA ILE A 96 -3.88 -7.37 -9.99
C ILE A 96 -2.48 -6.90 -10.38
N LYS A 97 -1.59 -7.83 -10.77
CA LYS A 97 -0.19 -7.52 -11.10
C LYS A 97 -0.07 -6.60 -12.31
N TYR A 98 -0.84 -6.85 -13.37
CA TYR A 98 -0.82 -6.00 -14.56
C TYR A 98 -1.43 -4.64 -14.27
N ASN A 99 -2.51 -4.55 -13.49
CA ASN A 99 -3.07 -3.26 -13.09
C ASN A 99 -2.06 -2.46 -12.25
N HIS A 100 -1.38 -3.11 -11.30
CA HIS A 100 -0.32 -2.46 -10.51
C HIS A 100 0.87 -2.02 -11.37
N LEU A 101 1.23 -2.78 -12.40
CA LEU A 101 2.29 -2.39 -13.33
C LEU A 101 1.92 -1.08 -14.04
N VAL A 102 0.71 -0.98 -14.60
CA VAL A 102 0.24 0.26 -15.24
C VAL A 102 0.17 1.41 -14.24
N ALA A 103 -0.34 1.16 -13.04
CA ALA A 103 -0.39 2.17 -11.97
C ALA A 103 1.02 2.70 -11.64
N ASN A 104 2.01 1.82 -11.51
CA ASN A 104 3.39 2.21 -11.25
C ASN A 104 4.01 3.02 -12.41
N LEU A 105 3.70 2.68 -13.66
CA LEU A 105 4.16 3.47 -14.82
C LEU A 105 3.58 4.89 -14.80
N VAL A 106 2.30 5.02 -14.46
CA VAL A 106 1.65 6.34 -14.35
C VAL A 106 2.18 7.12 -13.15
N ILE A 107 2.40 6.46 -12.01
CA ILE A 107 3.06 7.07 -10.83
C ILE A 107 4.44 7.60 -11.21
N PHE A 108 5.23 6.80 -11.93
CA PHE A 108 6.55 7.23 -12.39
C PHE A 108 6.48 8.47 -13.27
N HIS A 109 5.57 8.48 -14.26
CA HIS A 109 5.34 9.65 -15.11
C HIS A 109 4.97 10.89 -14.28
N ASN A 110 4.03 10.74 -13.33
CA ASN A 110 3.62 11.82 -12.44
C ASN A 110 4.78 12.35 -11.59
N CYS A 111 5.59 11.47 -11.01
CA CYS A 111 6.78 11.85 -10.25
C CYS A 111 7.79 12.61 -11.11
N GLN A 112 8.02 12.14 -12.33
CA GLN A 112 8.94 12.81 -13.27
C GLN A 112 8.45 14.22 -13.63
N THR A 113 7.19 14.35 -14.04
CA THR A 113 6.59 15.65 -14.38
C THR A 113 6.56 16.60 -13.18
N LEU A 114 6.19 16.12 -11.99
CA LEU A 114 6.23 16.91 -10.77
C LEU A 114 7.64 17.40 -10.45
N THR A 115 8.64 16.52 -10.56
CA THR A 115 10.04 16.87 -10.31
C THR A 115 10.52 17.96 -11.26
N GLN A 116 10.16 17.86 -12.54
CA GLN A 116 10.52 18.87 -13.54
C GLN A 116 9.91 20.24 -13.19
N VAL A 117 8.60 20.30 -12.93
CA VAL A 117 7.91 21.55 -12.58
C VAL A 117 8.45 22.15 -11.28
N LEU A 118 8.76 21.31 -10.28
CA LEU A 118 9.35 21.79 -9.02
C LEU A 118 10.73 22.43 -9.24
N LYS A 119 11.53 21.90 -10.17
CA LYS A 119 12.84 22.49 -10.52
C LYS A 119 12.73 23.78 -11.30
N GLU A 120 11.73 23.88 -12.18
CA GLU A 120 11.42 25.13 -12.86
C GLU A 120 11.05 26.21 -11.82
N LEU A 121 10.19 25.88 -10.84
CA LEU A 121 9.84 26.78 -9.75
C LEU A 121 11.04 27.15 -8.86
N GLU A 122 11.92 26.20 -8.55
CA GLU A 122 13.16 26.45 -7.82
C GLU A 122 14.06 27.44 -8.58
N ALA A 123 14.21 27.26 -9.90
CA ALA A 123 14.97 28.16 -10.76
C ALA A 123 14.35 29.57 -10.86
N GLU A 124 13.03 29.68 -10.71
CA GLU A 124 12.30 30.95 -10.60
C GLU A 124 12.42 31.62 -9.22
N GLY A 125 13.10 30.96 -8.25
CA GLY A 125 13.38 31.50 -6.92
C GLY A 125 12.44 31.02 -5.82
N MET A 126 11.58 30.03 -6.08
CA MET A 126 10.76 29.40 -5.04
C MET A 126 11.63 28.55 -4.10
N VAL A 127 11.48 28.74 -2.79
CA VAL A 127 12.11 27.87 -1.79
C VAL A 127 11.26 26.63 -1.58
N LEU A 128 11.79 25.46 -1.97
CA LEU A 128 11.14 24.17 -1.76
C LEU A 128 11.43 23.66 -0.34
N THR A 129 10.40 23.41 0.46
CA THR A 129 10.56 22.79 1.79
C THR A 129 10.04 21.34 1.79
N PRO A 130 10.55 20.47 2.68
CA PRO A 130 10.04 19.10 2.82
C PRO A 130 8.53 19.03 3.09
N GLU A 131 7.98 19.99 3.84
CA GLU A 131 6.55 20.08 4.16
C GLU A 131 5.71 20.35 2.92
N LEU A 132 6.21 21.21 2.02
CA LEU A 132 5.54 21.50 0.75
C LEU A 132 5.54 20.26 -0.14
N LEU A 133 6.67 19.55 -0.23
CA LEU A 133 6.77 18.31 -1.02
C LEU A 133 5.87 17.21 -0.46
N ALA A 134 5.75 17.12 0.87
CA ALA A 134 4.89 16.13 1.53
C ALA A 134 3.39 16.33 1.25
N ALA A 135 2.96 17.51 0.82
CA ALA A 135 1.59 17.79 0.45
C ALA A 135 1.19 17.20 -0.92
N PHE A 136 2.17 16.87 -1.77
CA PHE A 136 1.89 16.33 -3.10
C PHE A 136 1.77 14.81 -3.08
N SER A 137 0.80 14.31 -3.85
CA SER A 137 0.61 12.89 -4.10
C SER A 137 0.97 12.56 -5.55
N PRO A 138 1.64 11.43 -5.82
CA PRO A 138 1.88 10.97 -7.18
C PRO A 138 0.63 10.34 -7.83
N TYR A 139 -0.49 10.26 -7.12
CA TYR A 139 -1.74 9.63 -7.59
C TYR A 139 -2.66 10.60 -8.35
N ARG A 140 -2.12 11.68 -8.93
CA ARG A 140 -2.91 12.67 -9.67
C ARG A 140 -3.38 12.11 -11.01
N THR A 141 -4.66 12.31 -11.32
CA THR A 141 -5.31 11.76 -12.51
C THR A 141 -5.86 12.82 -13.46
N HIS A 142 -6.14 14.04 -12.96
CA HIS A 142 -6.83 15.09 -13.70
C HIS A 142 -6.12 15.55 -14.98
N HIS A 143 -4.79 15.48 -15.03
CA HIS A 143 -3.98 15.89 -16.18
C HIS A 143 -3.77 14.77 -17.20
N ILE A 144 -4.24 13.55 -16.92
CA ILE A 144 -3.99 12.37 -17.75
C ILE A 144 -5.22 12.06 -18.59
N ASN A 145 -5.04 12.03 -19.91
CA ASN A 145 -6.08 11.63 -20.85
C ASN A 145 -6.12 10.10 -21.04
N ARG A 146 -6.74 9.39 -20.08
CA ARG A 146 -6.76 7.92 -19.99
C ARG A 146 -7.27 7.18 -21.25
N PHE A 147 -8.17 7.80 -22.01
CA PHE A 147 -8.75 7.22 -23.25
C PHE A 147 -8.56 8.13 -24.47
N GLY A 148 -7.60 9.04 -24.39
CA GLY A 148 -7.29 9.97 -25.44
C GLY A 148 -6.39 9.38 -26.53
N LEU A 149 -6.34 10.10 -27.64
CA LEU A 149 -5.29 9.93 -28.62
C LEU A 149 -4.04 10.69 -28.12
N SER A 150 -2.93 9.97 -28.02
CA SER A 150 -1.63 10.53 -27.69
C SER A 150 -0.69 10.33 -28.86
N GLU A 151 -0.13 11.41 -29.39
CA GLU A 151 0.97 11.33 -30.34
C GLU A 151 2.28 11.17 -29.58
N VAL A 152 3.02 10.10 -29.88
CA VAL A 152 4.36 9.91 -29.31
C VAL A 152 5.33 10.83 -30.05
N LYS A 153 5.50 12.04 -29.54
CA LYS A 153 6.37 13.07 -30.13
C LYS A 153 7.84 12.89 -29.74
N GLU A 154 8.13 12.56 -28.49
CA GLU A 154 9.49 12.36 -27.97
C GLU A 154 9.64 10.99 -27.30
N ARG A 155 10.62 10.21 -27.77
CA ARG A 155 10.95 8.88 -27.21
C ARG A 155 12.04 8.94 -26.14
N HIS A 156 12.69 10.09 -25.99
CA HIS A 156 13.78 10.30 -25.05
C HIS A 156 13.41 11.47 -24.13
N PRO A 157 12.67 11.21 -23.04
CA PRO A 157 12.36 12.26 -22.09
C PRO A 157 13.67 12.79 -21.48
N GLN A 158 13.72 14.09 -21.18
CA GLN A 158 14.87 14.65 -20.50
C GLN A 158 15.06 13.95 -19.15
N PRO A 159 16.30 13.60 -18.77
CA PRO A 159 16.56 12.96 -17.49
C PRO A 159 16.13 13.91 -16.37
N ALA A 160 15.26 13.42 -15.47
CA ALA A 160 14.96 14.18 -14.26
C ALA A 160 16.24 14.29 -13.43
N SER A 161 16.66 15.51 -13.08
CA SER A 161 17.68 15.68 -12.04
C SER A 161 17.03 15.31 -10.71
N TYR A 162 17.60 14.36 -9.98
CA TYR A 162 17.10 13.91 -8.67
C TYR A 162 17.81 14.62 -7.52
N ASP A 163 18.68 15.59 -7.82
CA ASP A 163 19.36 16.37 -6.81
C ASP A 163 18.34 17.23 -6.07
N VAL A 164 18.31 17.09 -4.74
CA VAL A 164 17.44 17.88 -3.86
C VAL A 164 18.34 18.79 -3.05
N LYS A 165 18.18 20.10 -3.19
CA LYS A 165 18.82 21.09 -2.32
C LYS A 165 17.75 21.59 -1.35
N PHE A 166 17.96 21.32 -0.07
CA PHE A 166 17.21 21.95 1.02
C PHE A 166 18.13 22.94 1.73
#